data_AF-A0A7C3MWG8-F1
#
_entry.id   AF-A0A7C3MWG8-F1
#
_cell.length_a   1.000
_cell.length_b   1.000
_cell.length_c   1.000
_cell.angle_alpha   90.00
_cell.angle_beta   90.00
_cell.angle_gamma   90.00
#
_symmetry.space_group_name_H-M   'P 1'
#
loop_
_entity.id
_entity.type
_entity.pdbx_description
1 polymer ?
#
loop_
_entity_poly.entity_id
_entity_poly.type
_entity_poly.pdbx_seq_one_letter_code
_entity_poly.pdbx_strand_id
1 'polypeptide(L)'
;MPSHRHDELERAAARAIMEAGLSWREGPQRIHGSVLLKYALVLRLEQSPYTGCTNELRECAAEQAPEAAMVLAEAAQSSPEPPCDPLEFLRLAHYPYALQRIANLAADTLISERLCPEVEVRTETLTPGQVNVILGGARPHAVVFDAFPHVANELYPLMVDAVAAGGGQAVIGVHSEWIRCTPAQGRSTPRAGAARAILYDARRDVLVEASVPEGEEIGFASALLLCLGPEEERDRHRALSVRLSRCKVAVRNPYRGSALADNKSATVAAWRKAGLATPKTVMAISLSGLQAGVELLSRYGCTARGLVLKPNMGTEGRRVTVLPTSLEGALDPNPLQQALADTLHQDGGWLVQELRGNVGVRAEAGRPRCAAKDAAPVPVVFRLVVSAVEGVWEVESGFAVAAARRDLPASPSRGGVVLPLAEAWGALASTDPPYQPIAPTERDWRTLVRAAEEGAQALAAVRKGAFPTLLGLDILLERGDDGRLNPVLLEANARPAGLGHCRFVARSGPGYTPGVSLRIWRRPNP
;
A
#
# COMPACT_ATOMS: atom_id res chain seq x y z
N MET A 1 14.29 -10.57 11.05
CA MET A 1 15.33 -9.53 11.19
C MET A 1 16.72 -10.05 10.80
N PRO A 2 17.01 -10.19 9.49
CA PRO A 2 18.37 -10.13 8.93
C PRO A 2 18.67 -8.82 8.16
N SER A 3 17.67 -7.98 7.90
CA SER A 3 17.76 -6.82 6.99
C SER A 3 18.76 -5.74 7.41
N HIS A 4 18.85 -5.43 8.70
CA HIS A 4 19.73 -4.35 9.18
C HIS A 4 21.23 -4.60 8.93
N ARG A 5 21.70 -5.86 8.95
CA ARG A 5 23.11 -6.17 8.66
C ARG A 5 23.47 -6.10 7.18
N HIS A 6 22.52 -6.41 6.29
CA HIS A 6 22.72 -6.28 4.84
C HIS A 6 22.73 -4.81 4.40
N ASP A 7 21.85 -3.97 4.96
CA ASP A 7 21.84 -2.52 4.68
C ASP A 7 23.15 -1.83 5.09
N GLU A 8 23.74 -2.22 6.23
CA GLU A 8 25.04 -1.71 6.65
C GLU A 8 26.18 -2.20 5.75
N LEU A 9 26.14 -3.46 5.30
CA LEU A 9 27.13 -4.03 4.36
C LEU A 9 27.03 -3.42 2.95
N GLU A 10 25.83 -3.17 2.43
CA GLU A 10 25.62 -2.55 1.12
C GLU A 10 25.98 -1.06 1.13
N ARG A 11 25.64 -0.33 2.21
CA ARG A 11 26.10 1.05 2.43
C ARG A 11 27.59 1.12 2.70
N ALA A 12 28.17 0.16 3.42
CA ALA A 12 29.62 0.06 3.64
C ALA A 12 30.34 -0.35 2.36
N ALA A 13 29.77 -1.19 1.50
CA ALA A 13 30.32 -1.53 0.19
C ALA A 13 30.27 -0.32 -0.75
N ALA A 14 29.14 0.39 -0.82
CA ALA A 14 29.05 1.63 -1.59
C ALA A 14 30.01 2.71 -1.05
N ARG A 15 30.10 2.90 0.27
CA ARG A 15 31.11 3.78 0.90
C ARG A 15 32.53 3.30 0.62
N ALA A 16 32.83 2.02 0.77
CA ALA A 16 34.17 1.47 0.53
C ALA A 16 34.59 1.58 -0.95
N ILE A 17 33.65 1.39 -1.88
CA ILE A 17 33.90 1.59 -3.32
C ILE A 17 34.08 3.08 -3.64
N MET A 18 33.37 3.98 -2.93
CA MET A 18 33.47 5.43 -3.16
C MET A 18 34.60 6.13 -2.40
N GLU A 19 35.03 5.63 -1.24
CA GLU A 19 35.93 6.34 -0.32
C GLU A 19 37.39 5.83 -0.35
N ALA A 20 37.67 4.55 -0.62
CA ALA A 20 39.04 4.04 -0.87
C ALA A 20 39.03 2.52 -1.14
N GLY A 21 39.67 2.09 -2.24
CA GLY A 21 39.78 0.69 -2.65
C GLY A 21 40.27 -0.29 -1.57
N LEU A 22 39.33 -1.08 -1.04
CA LEU A 22 39.60 -2.23 -0.16
C LEU A 22 39.10 -3.54 -0.80
N SER A 23 39.86 -4.61 -0.58
CA SER A 23 39.60 -5.95 -1.10
C SER A 23 38.38 -6.60 -0.43
N TRP A 24 37.45 -7.09 -1.24
CA TRP A 24 36.24 -7.78 -0.82
C TRP A 24 36.55 -9.25 -0.51
N ARG A 25 36.96 -9.56 0.74
CA ARG A 25 37.39 -10.92 1.10
C ARG A 25 36.36 -11.79 1.86
N GLU A 26 35.21 -11.26 2.28
CA GLU A 26 34.27 -12.05 3.08
C GLU A 26 32.80 -11.84 2.66
N GLY A 27 32.39 -12.59 1.64
CA GLY A 27 30.99 -12.80 1.25
C GLY A 27 30.89 -13.73 0.03
N PRO A 28 29.99 -14.73 -0.03
CA PRO A 28 29.96 -15.70 -1.14
C PRO A 28 29.12 -15.27 -2.37
N GLN A 29 28.59 -14.05 -2.45
CA GLN A 29 27.71 -13.62 -3.57
C GLN A 29 28.09 -12.25 -4.13
N ARG A 30 28.36 -12.18 -5.45
CA ARG A 30 28.52 -10.92 -6.19
C ARG A 30 27.25 -10.08 -6.06
N ILE A 31 27.40 -8.81 -5.70
CA ILE A 31 26.30 -7.84 -5.62
C ILE A 31 26.00 -7.36 -7.04
N HIS A 32 24.73 -7.25 -7.42
CA HIS A 32 24.34 -6.72 -8.73
C HIS A 32 24.71 -5.23 -8.83
N GLY A 33 25.31 -4.80 -9.93
CA GLY A 33 25.77 -3.42 -10.15
C GLY A 33 24.65 -2.38 -9.98
N SER A 34 23.41 -2.71 -10.33
CA SER A 34 22.27 -1.78 -10.11
C SER A 34 22.05 -1.44 -8.63
N VAL A 35 22.29 -2.40 -7.72
CA VAL A 35 22.14 -2.22 -6.27
C VAL A 35 23.27 -1.33 -5.74
N LEU A 36 24.50 -1.58 -6.18
CA LEU A 36 25.64 -0.73 -5.82
C LEU A 36 25.44 0.72 -6.29
N LEU A 37 24.96 0.91 -7.52
CA LEU A 37 24.64 2.24 -8.05
C LEU A 37 23.53 2.92 -7.24
N LYS A 38 22.49 2.19 -6.84
CA LYS A 38 21.43 2.72 -5.95
C LYS A 38 22.03 3.30 -4.67
N TYR A 39 22.87 2.55 -3.97
CA TYR A 39 23.44 2.99 -2.69
C TYR A 39 24.50 4.10 -2.85
N ALA A 40 25.25 4.12 -3.95
CA ALA A 40 26.10 5.26 -4.29
C ALA A 40 25.28 6.55 -4.44
N LEU A 41 24.13 6.48 -5.12
CA LEU A 41 23.20 7.60 -5.22
C LEU A 41 22.62 8.01 -3.87
N VAL A 42 22.17 7.06 -3.04
CA VAL A 42 21.66 7.34 -1.68
C VAL A 42 22.67 8.17 -0.89
N LEU A 43 23.95 7.77 -0.91
CA LEU A 43 25.02 8.47 -0.18
C LEU A 43 25.31 9.87 -0.73
N ARG A 44 25.28 10.07 -2.06
CA ARG A 44 25.41 11.41 -2.66
C ARG A 44 24.23 12.32 -2.32
N LEU A 45 23.02 11.78 -2.33
CA LEU A 45 21.79 12.50 -2.00
C LEU A 45 21.74 12.89 -0.51
N GLU A 46 22.23 12.04 0.40
CA GLU A 46 22.35 12.36 1.83
C GLU A 46 23.24 13.59 2.09
N GLN A 47 24.20 13.87 1.20
CA GLN A 47 25.10 15.03 1.28
C GLN A 47 24.54 16.27 0.58
N SER A 48 23.45 16.12 -0.19
CA SER A 48 22.86 17.22 -0.95
C SER A 48 21.90 18.05 -0.08
N PRO A 49 21.90 19.40 -0.19
CA PRO A 49 20.99 20.26 0.55
C PRO A 49 19.58 20.16 -0.04
N TYR A 50 18.85 19.13 0.38
CA TYR A 50 17.51 18.85 -0.10
C TYR A 50 16.41 19.42 0.82
N THR A 51 15.32 19.91 0.22
CA THR A 51 14.25 20.67 0.90
C THR A 51 13.06 19.84 1.40
N GLY A 52 12.95 18.55 1.05
CA GLY A 52 11.88 17.66 1.53
C GLY A 52 10.83 17.21 0.49
N CYS A 53 10.87 17.68 -0.77
CA CYS A 53 9.93 17.27 -1.85
C CYS A 53 10.35 16.00 -2.64
N THR A 54 9.63 14.87 -2.55
CA THR A 54 10.05 13.57 -3.14
C THR A 54 10.45 13.64 -4.63
N ASN A 55 9.82 14.52 -5.41
CA ASN A 55 10.12 14.67 -6.83
C ASN A 55 11.49 15.29 -7.07
N GLU A 56 11.87 16.32 -6.28
CA GLU A 56 13.20 16.94 -6.38
C GLU A 56 14.32 15.94 -6.04
N LEU A 57 14.10 15.03 -5.07
CA LEU A 57 15.06 13.94 -4.79
C LEU A 57 15.24 13.03 -6.00
N ARG A 58 14.17 12.71 -6.71
CA ARG A 58 14.21 11.82 -7.88
C ARG A 58 14.87 12.47 -9.07
N GLU A 59 14.57 13.74 -9.32
CA GLU A 59 15.20 14.54 -10.38
C GLU A 59 16.71 14.65 -10.12
N CYS A 60 17.09 15.03 -8.90
CA CYS A 60 18.48 15.10 -8.47
C CYS A 60 19.18 13.74 -8.58
N ALA A 61 18.54 12.65 -8.14
CA ALA A 61 19.08 11.29 -8.28
C ALA A 61 19.27 10.89 -9.74
N ALA A 62 18.33 11.25 -10.62
CA ALA A 62 18.37 10.93 -12.04
C ALA A 62 19.47 11.70 -12.77
N GLU A 63 19.69 12.97 -12.43
CA GLU A 63 20.79 13.79 -12.95
C GLU A 63 22.16 13.22 -12.56
N GLN A 64 22.30 12.71 -11.33
CA GLN A 64 23.56 12.16 -10.82
C GLN A 64 23.84 10.71 -11.27
N ALA A 65 22.81 9.97 -11.70
CA ALA A 65 22.92 8.54 -12.01
C ALA A 65 23.94 8.17 -13.11
N PRO A 66 24.01 8.87 -14.26
CA PRO A 66 25.00 8.55 -15.29
C PRO A 66 26.44 8.71 -14.82
N GLU A 67 26.75 9.81 -14.13
CA GLU A 67 28.09 10.10 -13.61
C GLU A 67 28.49 9.08 -12.52
N ALA A 68 27.58 8.79 -11.58
CA ALA A 68 27.80 7.79 -10.55
C ALA A 68 28.07 6.39 -11.16
N ALA A 69 27.37 6.01 -12.22
CA ALA A 69 27.61 4.75 -12.92
C ALA A 69 29.00 4.69 -13.57
N MET A 70 29.46 5.79 -14.18
CA MET A 70 30.81 5.87 -14.78
C MET A 70 31.91 5.78 -13.72
N VAL A 71 31.78 6.50 -12.60
CA VAL A 71 32.73 6.43 -11.48
C VAL A 71 32.84 5.01 -10.93
N LEU A 72 31.71 4.30 -10.78
CA LEU A 72 31.70 2.91 -10.34
C LEU A 72 32.33 1.96 -11.37
N ALA A 73 32.15 2.22 -12.67
CA ALA A 73 32.81 1.44 -13.73
C ALA A 73 34.33 1.56 -13.65
N GLU A 74 34.86 2.78 -13.51
CA GLU A 74 36.30 3.05 -13.38
C GLU A 74 36.90 2.42 -12.11
N ALA A 75 36.20 2.54 -10.99
CA ALA A 75 36.59 1.92 -9.73
C ALA A 75 36.62 0.39 -9.83
N ALA A 76 35.63 -0.22 -10.48
CA ALA A 76 35.55 -1.67 -10.66
C ALA A 76 36.65 -2.19 -11.62
N GLN A 77 37.00 -1.45 -12.67
CA GLN A 77 38.12 -1.82 -13.57
C GLN A 77 39.48 -1.76 -12.87
N SER A 78 39.62 -0.86 -11.90
CA SER A 78 40.88 -0.67 -11.16
C SER A 78 41.03 -1.62 -9.97
N SER A 79 39.98 -2.36 -9.60
CA SER A 79 39.99 -3.31 -8.49
C SER A 79 40.47 -4.70 -8.95
N PRO A 80 41.39 -5.37 -8.22
CA PRO A 80 41.80 -6.74 -8.53
C PRO A 80 40.68 -7.77 -8.30
N GLU A 81 39.71 -7.46 -7.43
CA GLU A 81 38.56 -8.29 -7.10
C GLU A 81 37.31 -7.39 -7.04
N PRO A 82 36.75 -6.98 -8.19
CA PRO A 82 35.62 -6.07 -8.17
C PRO A 82 34.36 -6.78 -7.64
N PRO A 83 33.52 -6.09 -6.86
CA PRO A 83 32.32 -6.67 -6.25
C PRO A 83 31.24 -7.03 -7.28
N CYS A 84 31.35 -6.51 -8.50
CA CYS A 84 30.49 -6.79 -9.65
C CYS A 84 31.29 -6.68 -10.96
N ASP A 85 30.67 -7.04 -12.09
CA ASP A 85 31.29 -6.94 -13.41
C ASP A 85 31.37 -5.46 -13.87
N PRO A 86 32.57 -4.91 -14.17
CA PRO A 86 32.67 -3.53 -14.65
C PRO A 86 31.85 -3.25 -15.93
N LEU A 87 31.64 -4.26 -16.78
CA LEU A 87 30.80 -4.13 -17.98
C LEU A 87 29.31 -3.93 -17.62
N GLU A 88 28.89 -4.31 -16.41
CA GLU A 88 27.54 -4.08 -15.93
C GLU A 88 27.28 -2.59 -15.70
N PHE A 89 28.22 -1.87 -15.07
CA PHE A 89 28.12 -0.43 -14.86
C PHE A 89 28.13 0.35 -16.17
N LEU A 90 28.98 -0.04 -17.12
CA LEU A 90 28.97 0.56 -18.46
C LEU A 90 27.61 0.36 -19.16
N ARG A 91 27.02 -0.84 -19.05
CA ARG A 91 25.68 -1.10 -19.59
C ARG A 91 24.60 -0.26 -18.89
N LEU A 92 24.68 -0.09 -17.58
CA LEU A 92 23.78 0.77 -16.82
C LEU A 92 23.91 2.24 -17.26
N ALA A 93 25.12 2.76 -17.41
CA ALA A 93 25.39 4.14 -17.83
C ALA A 93 24.80 4.48 -19.21
N HIS A 94 24.66 3.48 -20.09
CA HIS A 94 24.08 3.63 -21.42
C HIS A 94 22.61 3.21 -21.52
N TYR A 95 21.95 2.89 -20.41
CA TYR A 95 20.55 2.45 -20.42
C TYR A 95 19.64 3.41 -19.63
N PRO A 96 19.05 4.44 -20.30
CA PRO A 96 18.32 5.52 -19.63
C PRO A 96 17.21 5.06 -18.70
N TYR A 97 16.48 4.02 -19.11
CA TYR A 97 15.45 3.42 -18.26
C TYR A 97 16.01 2.93 -16.92
N ALA A 98 17.11 2.18 -16.94
CA ALA A 98 17.67 1.62 -15.71
C ALA A 98 18.20 2.72 -14.79
N LEU A 99 18.85 3.76 -15.34
CA LEU A 99 19.29 4.91 -14.56
C LEU A 99 18.12 5.60 -13.85
N GLN A 100 17.05 5.91 -14.59
CA GLN A 100 15.86 6.52 -13.99
C GLN A 100 15.23 5.61 -12.94
N ARG A 101 15.16 4.30 -13.19
CA ARG A 101 14.58 3.35 -12.25
C ARG A 101 15.41 3.24 -10.97
N ILE A 102 16.73 3.17 -11.09
CA ILE A 102 17.67 3.11 -9.96
C ILE A 102 17.65 4.40 -9.15
N ALA A 103 17.58 5.56 -9.82
CA ALA A 103 17.38 6.85 -9.18
C ALA A 103 16.08 6.91 -8.36
N ASN A 104 14.97 6.39 -8.91
CA ASN A 104 13.71 6.29 -8.19
C ASN A 104 13.82 5.40 -6.95
N LEU A 105 14.50 4.25 -7.05
CA LEU A 105 14.74 3.33 -5.92
C LEU A 105 15.63 3.97 -4.85
N ALA A 106 16.63 4.77 -5.24
CA ALA A 106 17.48 5.52 -4.31
C ALA A 106 16.69 6.58 -3.53
N ALA A 107 15.87 7.37 -4.22
CA ALA A 107 14.97 8.33 -3.58
C ALA A 107 13.98 7.65 -2.63
N ASP A 108 13.38 6.53 -3.05
CA ASP A 108 12.46 5.75 -2.21
C ASP A 108 13.13 5.25 -0.93
N THR A 109 14.41 4.87 -1.00
CA THR A 109 15.21 4.41 0.16
C THR A 109 15.41 5.51 1.21
N LEU A 110 15.43 6.78 0.80
CA LEU A 110 15.61 7.92 1.71
C LEU A 110 14.33 8.35 2.42
N ILE A 111 13.16 8.11 1.79
CA ILE A 111 11.87 8.63 2.27
C ILE A 111 10.97 7.56 2.90
N SER A 112 11.36 6.28 2.85
CA SER A 112 10.55 5.18 3.35
C SER A 112 11.35 4.08 4.03
N GLU A 113 10.67 3.32 4.87
CA GLU A 113 11.20 2.08 5.40
C GLU A 113 11.32 1.01 4.28
N ARG A 114 12.45 0.29 4.29
CA ARG A 114 12.67 -0.86 3.42
C ARG A 114 11.94 -2.08 3.99
N LEU A 115 10.87 -2.52 3.31
CA LEU A 115 10.05 -3.67 3.72
C LEU A 115 10.21 -4.89 2.79
N CYS A 116 11.11 -4.80 1.82
CA CYS A 116 11.40 -5.86 0.86
C CYS A 116 12.91 -5.99 0.59
N PRO A 117 13.36 -7.12 0.01
CA PRO A 117 14.71 -7.27 -0.51
C PRO A 117 15.02 -6.29 -1.63
N GLU A 118 16.28 -6.28 -2.07
CA GLU A 118 16.71 -5.40 -3.16
C GLU A 118 16.05 -5.73 -4.49
N VAL A 119 15.90 -4.70 -5.32
CA VAL A 119 15.46 -4.83 -6.71
C VAL A 119 16.68 -4.76 -7.63
N GLU A 120 17.02 -5.88 -8.25
CA GLU A 120 18.00 -5.98 -9.33
C GLU A 120 17.37 -5.48 -10.64
N VAL A 121 17.81 -4.31 -11.12
CA VAL A 121 17.35 -3.74 -12.40
C VAL A 121 18.29 -4.23 -13.50
N ARG A 122 17.83 -5.19 -14.30
CA ARG A 122 18.65 -5.80 -15.35
C ARG A 122 18.56 -5.03 -16.66
N THR A 123 19.73 -4.79 -17.26
CA THR A 123 19.86 -4.26 -18.62
C THR A 123 19.71 -5.36 -19.68
N GLU A 124 20.04 -6.60 -19.32
CA GLU A 124 19.87 -7.78 -20.16
C GLU A 124 18.42 -8.29 -20.15
N THR A 125 18.04 -8.97 -21.23
CA THR A 125 16.73 -9.65 -21.30
C THR A 125 16.81 -11.03 -20.64
N LEU A 126 15.72 -11.43 -19.97
CA LEU A 126 15.56 -12.79 -19.47
C LEU A 126 14.96 -13.68 -20.55
N THR A 127 15.66 -14.78 -20.85
CA THR A 127 15.11 -15.84 -21.70
C THR A 127 13.89 -16.48 -21.05
N PRO A 128 12.96 -17.07 -21.83
CA PRO A 128 11.82 -17.81 -21.29
C PRO A 128 12.22 -18.90 -20.28
N GLY A 129 13.37 -19.55 -20.49
CA GLY A 129 13.93 -20.53 -19.56
C GLY A 129 14.28 -19.94 -18.20
N GLN A 130 14.93 -18.77 -18.17
CA GLN A 130 15.26 -18.07 -16.92
C GLN A 130 14.00 -17.59 -16.20
N VAL A 131 13.03 -17.04 -16.93
CA VAL A 131 11.73 -16.66 -16.35
C VAL A 131 11.06 -17.89 -15.72
N ASN A 132 11.04 -19.02 -16.43
CA ASN A 132 10.44 -20.25 -15.90
C ASN A 132 11.16 -20.81 -14.67
N VAL A 133 12.50 -20.66 -14.58
CA VAL A 133 13.28 -21.04 -13.39
C VAL A 133 12.88 -20.19 -12.19
N ILE A 134 12.75 -18.88 -12.35
CA ILE A 134 12.34 -17.96 -11.27
C ILE A 134 10.90 -18.26 -10.82
N LEU A 135 9.99 -18.49 -11.78
CA LEU A 135 8.58 -18.78 -11.50
C LEU A 135 8.32 -20.20 -11.02
N GLY A 136 9.30 -21.10 -11.10
CA GLY A 136 9.16 -22.52 -10.72
C GLY A 136 8.06 -23.27 -11.50
N GLY A 137 7.78 -22.87 -12.76
CA GLY A 137 6.70 -23.45 -13.57
C GLY A 137 5.27 -23.06 -13.14
N ALA A 138 5.11 -22.16 -12.17
CA ALA A 138 3.80 -21.67 -11.74
C ALA A 138 3.17 -20.71 -12.78
N ARG A 139 1.84 -20.61 -12.78
CA ARG A 139 1.11 -19.72 -13.70
C ARG A 139 1.22 -18.26 -13.22
N PRO A 140 1.69 -17.32 -14.05
CA PRO A 140 1.79 -15.93 -13.64
C PRO A 140 0.44 -15.29 -13.29
N HIS A 141 0.42 -14.55 -12.19
CA HIS A 141 -0.60 -13.61 -11.77
C HIS A 141 0.03 -12.21 -11.74
N ALA A 142 -0.49 -11.27 -12.53
CA ALA A 142 0.09 -9.94 -12.62
C ALA A 142 -0.48 -9.00 -11.54
N VAL A 143 0.35 -8.43 -10.69
CA VAL A 143 0.01 -7.21 -9.97
C VAL A 143 0.39 -6.04 -10.87
N VAL A 144 -0.62 -5.36 -11.41
CA VAL A 144 -0.44 -4.25 -12.34
C VAL A 144 -0.44 -2.93 -11.59
N PHE A 145 0.57 -2.10 -11.84
CA PHE A 145 0.79 -0.82 -11.18
C PHE A 145 1.20 0.30 -12.15
N ASP A 146 1.09 1.55 -11.71
CA ASP A 146 1.57 2.75 -12.42
C ASP A 146 2.48 3.63 -11.56
N ALA A 147 2.32 3.59 -10.24
CA ALA A 147 3.15 4.36 -9.33
C ALA A 147 4.45 3.59 -9.04
N PHE A 148 5.59 4.21 -9.36
CA PHE A 148 6.91 3.69 -9.02
C PHE A 148 7.40 3.88 -7.57
N PRO A 149 6.94 4.86 -6.75
CA PRO A 149 7.30 4.87 -5.34
C PRO A 149 6.87 3.58 -4.64
N HIS A 150 7.80 2.92 -3.96
CA HIS A 150 7.53 1.88 -2.95
C HIS A 150 6.74 0.66 -3.44
N VAL A 151 6.53 0.51 -4.75
CA VAL A 151 5.74 -0.61 -5.29
C VAL A 151 6.34 -1.97 -4.92
N ALA A 152 7.66 -2.06 -4.76
CA ALA A 152 8.33 -3.27 -4.29
C ALA A 152 7.87 -3.69 -2.88
N ASN A 153 7.63 -2.73 -1.96
CA ASN A 153 7.12 -3.00 -0.62
C ASN A 153 5.68 -3.55 -0.65
N GLU A 154 4.90 -3.21 -1.67
CA GLU A 154 3.52 -3.69 -1.86
C GLU A 154 3.48 -5.05 -2.58
N LEU A 155 4.40 -5.25 -3.54
CA LEU A 155 4.51 -6.48 -4.34
C LEU A 155 5.09 -7.65 -3.55
N TYR A 156 6.16 -7.41 -2.81
CA TYR A 156 6.94 -8.44 -2.13
C TYR A 156 6.09 -9.38 -1.24
N PRO A 157 5.22 -8.88 -0.32
CA PRO A 157 4.44 -9.79 0.50
C PRO A 157 3.49 -10.68 -0.31
N LEU A 158 2.93 -10.18 -1.42
CA LEU A 158 2.07 -10.99 -2.32
C LEU A 158 2.89 -12.08 -3.04
N MET A 159 4.13 -11.76 -3.43
CA MET A 159 5.04 -12.72 -4.06
C MET A 159 5.48 -13.83 -3.10
N VAL A 160 5.86 -13.47 -1.87
CA VAL A 160 6.23 -14.42 -0.83
C VAL A 160 5.05 -15.30 -0.44
N ASP A 161 3.86 -14.72 -0.27
CA ASP A 161 2.65 -15.47 0.05
C ASP A 161 2.31 -16.51 -1.04
N ALA A 162 2.48 -16.15 -2.32
CA ALA A 162 2.24 -17.06 -3.44
C ALA A 162 3.23 -18.23 -3.46
N VAL A 163 4.51 -17.98 -3.14
CA VAL A 163 5.52 -19.03 -2.96
C VAL A 163 5.18 -19.92 -1.77
N ALA A 164 4.86 -19.33 -0.62
CA ALA A 164 4.51 -20.03 0.61
C ALA A 164 3.23 -20.87 0.47
N ALA A 165 2.29 -20.45 -0.39
CA ALA A 165 1.06 -21.18 -0.67
C ALA A 165 1.27 -22.45 -1.52
N GLY A 166 2.44 -22.67 -2.12
CA GLY A 166 2.81 -23.96 -2.70
C GLY A 166 2.35 -24.25 -4.14
N GLY A 167 2.35 -23.26 -5.05
CA GLY A 167 2.58 -23.55 -6.48
C GLY A 167 1.36 -23.58 -7.43
N GLY A 168 0.29 -22.87 -7.09
CA GLY A 168 -0.79 -22.58 -8.04
C GLY A 168 -0.43 -21.49 -9.03
N GLN A 169 0.04 -20.38 -8.49
CA GLN A 169 0.31 -19.15 -9.20
C GLN A 169 1.63 -18.57 -8.70
N ALA A 170 2.33 -17.83 -9.55
CA ALA A 170 3.43 -16.96 -9.15
C ALA A 170 3.00 -15.52 -9.38
N VAL A 171 3.23 -14.64 -8.41
CA VAL A 171 2.91 -13.22 -8.55
C VAL A 171 4.07 -12.51 -9.25
N ILE A 172 3.75 -11.70 -10.25
CA ILE A 172 4.71 -10.84 -10.95
C ILE A 172 4.24 -9.40 -10.88
N GLY A 173 5.14 -8.45 -10.70
CA GLY A 173 4.84 -7.02 -10.82
C GLY A 173 4.93 -6.58 -12.28
N VAL A 174 3.92 -5.88 -12.79
CA VAL A 174 3.90 -5.41 -14.19
C VAL A 174 3.44 -3.95 -14.24
N HIS A 175 4.30 -3.03 -14.67
CA HIS A 175 3.86 -1.67 -14.95
C HIS A 175 2.87 -1.66 -16.12
N SER A 176 1.84 -0.80 -16.11
CA SER A 176 0.79 -0.84 -17.14
C SER A 176 1.30 -0.66 -18.57
N GLU A 177 2.37 0.13 -18.73
CA GLU A 177 3.03 0.37 -20.03
C GLU A 177 3.81 -0.84 -20.54
N TRP A 178 4.17 -1.79 -19.66
CA TRP A 178 4.86 -3.03 -20.07
C TRP A 178 3.89 -4.07 -20.61
N ILE A 179 2.58 -3.85 -20.45
CA ILE A 179 1.55 -4.76 -20.94
C ILE A 179 1.44 -4.60 -22.45
N ARG A 180 1.51 -5.72 -23.16
CA ARG A 180 1.18 -5.85 -24.57
C ARG A 180 -0.12 -6.63 -24.72
N CYS A 181 -0.93 -6.24 -25.70
CA CYS A 181 -2.18 -6.90 -26.04
C CYS A 181 -2.08 -7.38 -27.48
N THR A 182 -1.56 -8.58 -27.69
CA THR A 182 -1.26 -9.11 -29.01
C THR A 182 -2.44 -9.92 -29.56
N PRO A 183 -2.81 -9.76 -30.85
CA PRO A 183 -3.73 -10.68 -31.50
C PRO A 183 -3.17 -12.10 -31.45
N ALA A 184 -3.90 -13.04 -30.87
CA ALA A 184 -3.46 -14.43 -30.90
C ALA A 184 -3.76 -15.04 -32.27
N GLN A 185 -2.74 -15.57 -32.95
CA GLN A 185 -2.93 -16.27 -34.24
C GLN A 185 -4.01 -17.35 -34.10
N GLY A 186 -5.00 -17.33 -34.99
CA GLY A 186 -6.13 -18.26 -34.97
C GLY A 186 -7.14 -18.06 -33.83
N ARG A 187 -7.07 -16.97 -33.05
CA ARG A 187 -8.08 -16.62 -32.04
C ARG A 187 -8.68 -15.25 -32.34
N SER A 188 -9.99 -15.12 -32.11
CA SER A 188 -10.72 -13.86 -32.23
C SER A 188 -10.41 -12.88 -31.08
N THR A 189 -9.80 -13.35 -29.98
CA THR A 189 -9.53 -12.54 -28.78
C THR A 189 -8.03 -12.33 -28.57
N PRO A 190 -7.57 -11.09 -28.31
CA PRO A 190 -6.18 -10.81 -27.99
C PRO A 190 -5.77 -11.48 -26.67
N ARG A 191 -4.47 -11.69 -26.49
CA ARG A 191 -3.87 -12.12 -25.21
C ARG A 191 -3.11 -10.96 -24.58
N ALA A 192 -3.05 -10.95 -23.26
CA ALA A 192 -2.21 -10.03 -22.51
C ALA A 192 -0.90 -10.72 -22.13
N GLY A 193 0.20 -10.01 -22.29
CA GLY A 193 1.52 -10.42 -21.86
C GLY A 193 2.37 -9.23 -21.44
N ALA A 194 3.40 -9.48 -20.66
CA ALA A 194 4.30 -8.45 -20.17
C ALA A 194 5.65 -8.50 -20.90
N ALA A 195 6.08 -7.38 -21.48
CA ALA A 195 7.40 -7.23 -22.10
C ALA A 195 8.54 -7.05 -21.09
N ARG A 196 8.17 -6.70 -19.85
CA ARG A 196 9.03 -6.54 -18.68
C ARG A 196 8.22 -6.88 -17.44
N ALA A 197 8.87 -7.41 -16.41
CA ALA A 197 8.24 -7.67 -15.12
C ALA A 197 9.24 -7.53 -13.97
N ILE A 198 8.70 -7.33 -12.77
CA ILE A 198 9.37 -7.56 -11.50
C ILE A 198 9.02 -8.99 -11.06
N LEU A 199 10.04 -9.83 -10.88
CA LEU A 199 9.94 -11.22 -10.48
C LEU A 199 10.57 -11.40 -9.09
N TYR A 200 10.14 -12.40 -8.33
CA TYR A 200 10.79 -12.77 -7.06
C TYR A 200 11.58 -14.06 -7.21
N ASP A 201 12.91 -13.98 -7.08
CA ASP A 201 13.79 -15.15 -7.05
C ASP A 201 13.92 -15.64 -5.61
N ALA A 202 13.03 -16.57 -5.22
CA ALA A 202 12.99 -17.13 -3.88
C ALA A 202 14.27 -17.89 -3.47
N ARG A 203 15.13 -18.29 -4.41
CA ARG A 203 16.39 -18.98 -4.09
C ARG A 203 17.46 -18.00 -3.62
N ARG A 204 17.43 -16.79 -4.16
CA ARG A 204 18.37 -15.70 -3.87
C ARG A 204 17.79 -14.67 -2.90
N ASP A 205 16.49 -14.75 -2.64
CA ASP A 205 15.71 -13.76 -1.88
C ASP A 205 15.88 -12.34 -2.42
N VAL A 206 15.73 -12.17 -3.74
CA VAL A 206 15.85 -10.87 -4.42
C VAL A 206 14.68 -10.64 -5.37
N LEU A 207 14.36 -9.37 -5.60
CA LEU A 207 13.46 -8.96 -6.67
C LEU A 207 14.29 -8.71 -7.94
N VAL A 208 13.83 -9.21 -9.09
CA VAL A 208 14.49 -9.06 -10.38
C VAL A 208 13.55 -8.32 -11.33
N GLU A 209 13.92 -7.10 -11.71
CA GLU A 209 13.22 -6.32 -12.73
C GLU A 209 13.95 -6.48 -14.06
N ALA A 210 13.31 -7.10 -15.05
CA ALA A 210 13.95 -7.37 -16.33
C ALA A 210 12.96 -7.43 -17.50
N SER A 211 13.46 -7.08 -18.69
CA SER A 211 12.75 -7.27 -19.96
C SER A 211 12.84 -8.70 -20.45
N VAL A 212 11.95 -9.11 -21.34
CA VAL A 212 12.11 -10.32 -22.18
C VAL A 212 12.55 -9.93 -23.60
N PRO A 213 13.07 -10.86 -24.42
CA PRO A 213 13.45 -10.59 -25.79
C PRO A 213 12.33 -9.93 -26.62
N GLU A 214 12.70 -9.18 -27.65
CA GLU A 214 11.72 -8.58 -28.55
C GLU A 214 10.83 -9.65 -29.20
N GLY A 215 9.51 -9.39 -29.26
CA GLY A 215 8.52 -10.36 -29.72
C GLY A 215 8.07 -11.40 -28.67
N GLU A 216 8.80 -11.55 -27.56
CA GLU A 216 8.42 -12.42 -26.44
C GLU A 216 7.60 -11.67 -25.37
N GLU A 217 6.82 -12.42 -24.59
CA GLU A 217 5.99 -11.89 -23.51
C GLU A 217 5.81 -12.89 -22.35
N ILE A 218 5.77 -12.39 -21.12
CA ILE A 218 5.34 -13.18 -19.96
C ILE A 218 3.82 -13.17 -19.91
N GLY A 219 3.19 -14.25 -20.38
CA GLY A 219 1.73 -14.39 -20.41
C GLY A 219 1.13 -14.55 -19.01
N PHE A 220 0.05 -13.83 -18.72
CA PHE A 220 -0.71 -13.95 -17.47
C PHE A 220 -2.21 -14.02 -17.74
N ALA A 221 -2.90 -14.89 -17.00
CA ALA A 221 -4.35 -15.11 -17.18
C ALA A 221 -5.20 -14.42 -16.10
N SER A 222 -4.56 -13.83 -15.09
CA SER A 222 -5.24 -13.12 -14.00
C SER A 222 -4.40 -11.95 -13.53
N ALA A 223 -5.05 -10.92 -13.01
CA ALA A 223 -4.38 -9.71 -12.53
C ALA A 223 -5.05 -9.10 -11.31
N LEU A 224 -4.28 -8.39 -10.50
CA LEU A 224 -4.72 -7.51 -9.41
C LEU A 224 -4.18 -6.11 -9.71
N LEU A 225 -5.04 -5.09 -9.64
CA LEU A 225 -4.66 -3.71 -9.97
C LEU A 225 -4.37 -2.96 -8.67
N LEU A 226 -3.14 -2.52 -8.44
CA LEU A 226 -2.71 -1.82 -7.22
C LEU A 226 -1.82 -0.62 -7.59
N CYS A 227 -1.61 0.32 -6.67
CA CYS A 227 -0.63 1.39 -6.84
C CYS A 227 -0.75 2.14 -8.19
N LEU A 228 -1.95 2.58 -8.57
CA LEU A 228 -2.20 3.24 -9.88
C LEU A 228 -1.92 4.76 -9.88
N GLY A 229 -1.32 5.25 -8.78
CA GLY A 229 -1.10 6.67 -8.53
C GLY A 229 -2.36 7.38 -8.01
N PRO A 230 -2.21 8.39 -7.13
CA PRO A 230 -3.34 9.06 -6.49
C PRO A 230 -4.11 9.97 -7.46
N GLU A 231 -3.45 10.45 -8.51
CA GLU A 231 -4.08 11.25 -9.57
C GLU A 231 -4.71 10.30 -10.59
N GLU A 232 -6.00 10.48 -10.88
CA GLU A 232 -6.75 9.69 -11.87
C GLU A 232 -6.81 8.17 -11.59
N GLU A 233 -6.52 7.72 -10.35
CA GLU A 233 -6.49 6.29 -9.97
C GLU A 233 -7.72 5.52 -10.48
N ARG A 234 -8.90 6.12 -10.35
CA ARG A 234 -10.19 5.54 -10.76
C ARG A 234 -10.29 5.38 -12.28
N ASP A 235 -9.84 6.36 -13.04
CA ASP A 235 -9.92 6.33 -14.50
C ASP A 235 -8.89 5.37 -15.08
N ARG A 236 -7.68 5.34 -14.52
CA ARG A 236 -6.67 4.33 -14.83
C ARG A 236 -7.15 2.93 -14.50
N HIS A 237 -7.77 2.75 -13.32
CA HIS A 237 -8.37 1.48 -12.94
C HIS A 237 -9.45 1.04 -13.93
N ARG A 238 -10.34 1.95 -14.31
CA ARG A 238 -11.38 1.68 -15.31
C ARG A 238 -10.78 1.27 -16.65
N ALA A 239 -9.82 2.04 -17.15
CA ALA A 239 -9.17 1.78 -18.43
C ALA A 239 -8.45 0.42 -18.44
N LEU A 240 -7.65 0.13 -17.41
CA LEU A 240 -6.93 -1.13 -17.28
C LEU A 240 -7.88 -2.32 -17.11
N SER A 241 -8.90 -2.19 -16.26
CA SER A 241 -9.89 -3.25 -16.06
C SER A 241 -10.61 -3.61 -17.37
N VAL A 242 -10.98 -2.61 -18.19
CA VAL A 242 -11.58 -2.83 -19.52
C VAL A 242 -10.56 -3.47 -20.48
N ARG A 243 -9.34 -2.92 -20.55
CA ARG A 243 -8.27 -3.41 -21.44
C ARG A 243 -7.94 -4.88 -21.18
N LEU A 244 -7.78 -5.25 -19.91
CA LEU A 244 -7.48 -6.63 -19.49
C LEU A 244 -8.67 -7.57 -19.71
N SER A 245 -9.89 -7.12 -19.46
CA SER A 245 -11.11 -7.91 -19.71
C SER A 245 -11.28 -8.26 -21.20
N ARG A 246 -10.92 -7.35 -22.12
CA ARG A 246 -10.89 -7.63 -23.57
C ARG A 246 -9.91 -8.75 -23.94
N CYS A 247 -8.83 -8.89 -23.16
CA CYS A 247 -7.83 -9.96 -23.30
C CYS A 247 -8.18 -11.23 -22.52
N LYS A 248 -9.39 -11.34 -21.96
CA LYS A 248 -9.86 -12.45 -21.11
C LYS A 248 -9.00 -12.69 -19.86
N VAL A 249 -8.33 -11.64 -19.35
CA VAL A 249 -7.63 -11.70 -18.07
C VAL A 249 -8.64 -11.58 -16.94
N ALA A 250 -8.60 -12.51 -15.99
CA ALA A 250 -9.41 -12.45 -14.79
C ALA A 250 -8.87 -11.40 -13.81
N VAL A 251 -9.48 -10.21 -13.81
CA VAL A 251 -9.13 -9.12 -12.87
C VAL A 251 -9.76 -9.39 -11.51
N ARG A 252 -8.94 -9.55 -10.47
CA ARG A 252 -9.33 -9.86 -9.09
C ARG A 252 -10.06 -8.71 -8.40
N ASN A 253 -9.81 -7.47 -8.81
CA ASN A 253 -10.53 -6.28 -8.37
C ASN A 253 -11.09 -5.52 -9.58
N PRO A 254 -12.13 -6.05 -10.25
CA PRO A 254 -12.67 -5.43 -11.45
C PRO A 254 -13.30 -4.08 -11.12
N TYR A 255 -13.14 -3.08 -12.01
CA TYR A 255 -13.55 -1.69 -11.75
C TYR A 255 -15.01 -1.58 -11.30
N ARG A 256 -15.92 -2.37 -11.87
CA ARG A 256 -17.35 -2.32 -11.51
C ARG A 256 -17.62 -2.62 -10.02
N GLY A 257 -16.88 -3.56 -9.45
CA GLY A 257 -16.96 -3.89 -8.02
C GLY A 257 -16.22 -2.89 -7.16
N SER A 258 -15.03 -2.50 -7.60
CA SER A 258 -14.20 -1.52 -6.91
C SER A 258 -14.86 -0.16 -6.81
N ALA A 259 -15.60 0.28 -7.83
CA ALA A 259 -16.35 1.52 -7.82
C ALA A 259 -17.44 1.58 -6.73
N LEU A 260 -17.93 0.43 -6.25
CA LEU A 260 -18.80 0.39 -5.07
C LEU A 260 -17.99 0.70 -3.80
N ALA A 261 -16.82 0.08 -3.63
CA ALA A 261 -15.94 0.32 -2.48
C ALA A 261 -15.41 1.76 -2.46
N ASP A 262 -15.10 2.33 -3.63
CA ASP A 262 -14.65 3.72 -3.78
C ASP A 262 -15.75 4.74 -3.38
N ASN A 263 -17.03 4.32 -3.33
CA ASN A 263 -18.16 5.18 -2.99
C ASN A 263 -18.54 5.02 -1.50
N LYS A 264 -18.08 5.95 -0.67
CA LYS A 264 -18.27 5.92 0.79
C LYS A 264 -19.74 5.98 1.22
N SER A 265 -20.61 6.71 0.53
CA SER A 265 -22.04 6.75 0.88
C SER A 265 -22.71 5.41 0.58
N ALA A 266 -22.34 4.78 -0.54
CA ALA A 266 -22.86 3.47 -0.92
C ALA A 266 -22.37 2.36 0.02
N THR A 267 -21.10 2.38 0.45
CA THR A 267 -20.57 1.40 1.41
C THR A 267 -21.26 1.52 2.77
N VAL A 268 -21.40 2.74 3.29
CA VAL A 268 -22.13 3.01 4.54
C VAL A 268 -23.58 2.55 4.45
N ALA A 269 -24.28 2.82 3.34
CA ALA A 269 -25.65 2.37 3.15
C ALA A 269 -25.77 0.83 3.14
N ALA A 270 -24.83 0.14 2.48
CA ALA A 270 -24.79 -1.32 2.44
C ALA A 270 -24.56 -1.92 3.83
N TRP A 271 -23.62 -1.38 4.59
CA TRP A 271 -23.33 -1.82 5.96
C TRP A 271 -24.49 -1.55 6.93
N ARG A 272 -25.12 -0.37 6.87
CA ARG A 272 -26.32 -0.09 7.67
C ARG A 272 -27.46 -1.06 7.37
N LYS A 273 -27.69 -1.37 6.09
CA LYS A 273 -28.72 -2.35 5.68
C LYS A 273 -28.42 -3.75 6.25
N ALA A 274 -27.15 -4.09 6.43
CA ALA A 274 -26.71 -5.33 7.06
C ALA A 274 -26.70 -5.26 8.61
N GLY A 275 -27.11 -4.14 9.22
CA GLY A 275 -27.12 -3.97 10.67
C GLY A 275 -25.74 -3.70 11.28
N LEU A 276 -24.74 -3.36 10.47
CA LEU A 276 -23.37 -3.10 10.92
C LEU A 276 -23.22 -1.63 11.36
N ALA A 277 -22.43 -1.43 12.42
CA ALA A 277 -22.16 -0.10 12.95
C ALA A 277 -21.32 0.74 11.98
N THR A 278 -21.82 1.93 11.68
CA THR A 278 -21.16 2.94 10.83
C THR A 278 -21.42 4.33 11.42
N PRO A 279 -20.62 5.35 11.08
CA PRO A 279 -20.94 6.72 11.41
C PRO A 279 -22.27 7.15 10.79
N LYS A 280 -23.07 7.93 11.52
CA LYS A 280 -24.18 8.67 10.88
C LYS A 280 -23.59 9.59 9.81
N THR A 281 -24.23 9.63 8.65
CA THR A 281 -23.66 10.22 7.42
C THR A 281 -24.76 10.88 6.63
N VAL A 282 -24.50 12.10 6.18
CA VAL A 282 -25.30 12.84 5.21
C VAL A 282 -24.44 13.12 3.99
N MET A 283 -24.98 12.88 2.80
CA MET A 283 -24.33 13.24 1.55
C MET A 283 -24.82 14.61 1.09
N ALA A 284 -23.90 15.50 0.78
CA ALA A 284 -24.15 16.86 0.33
C ALA A 284 -23.52 17.08 -1.06
N ILE A 285 -24.28 17.66 -1.99
CA ILE A 285 -23.81 17.99 -3.34
C ILE A 285 -23.72 19.52 -3.57
N SER A 286 -24.03 20.30 -2.54
CA SER A 286 -23.97 21.76 -2.54
C SER A 286 -23.60 22.28 -1.15
N LEU A 287 -23.18 23.54 -1.07
CA LEU A 287 -22.93 24.22 0.21
C LEU A 287 -24.19 24.23 1.11
N SER A 288 -25.35 24.54 0.53
CA SER A 288 -26.62 24.51 1.28
C SER A 288 -26.96 23.12 1.79
N GLY A 289 -26.69 22.07 1.01
CA GLY A 289 -26.84 20.68 1.43
C GLY A 289 -25.86 20.31 2.55
N LEU A 290 -24.66 20.87 2.54
CA LEU A 290 -23.67 20.66 3.58
C LEU A 290 -24.11 21.27 4.92
N GLN A 291 -24.55 22.52 4.90
CA GLN A 291 -25.08 23.22 6.06
C GLN A 291 -26.28 22.49 6.64
N ALA A 292 -27.25 22.10 5.79
CA ALA A 292 -28.40 21.30 6.20
C ALA A 292 -27.99 19.94 6.79
N GLY A 293 -26.93 19.31 6.26
CA GLY A 293 -26.39 18.07 6.79
C GLY A 293 -25.75 18.23 8.18
N VAL A 294 -24.98 19.30 8.39
CA VAL A 294 -24.43 19.66 9.70
C VAL A 294 -25.56 19.88 10.70
N GLU A 295 -26.55 20.72 10.37
CA GLU A 295 -27.70 20.98 11.24
C GLU A 295 -28.48 19.71 11.58
N LEU A 296 -28.71 18.84 10.59
CA LEU A 296 -29.42 17.58 10.79
C LEU A 296 -28.67 16.68 11.78
N LEU A 297 -27.36 16.52 11.61
CA LEU A 297 -26.54 15.72 12.52
C LEU A 297 -26.45 16.35 13.92
N SER A 298 -26.42 17.68 14.04
CA SER A 298 -26.51 18.37 15.32
C SER A 298 -27.83 18.07 16.04
N ARG A 299 -28.97 18.10 15.33
CA ARG A 299 -30.28 17.76 15.90
C ARG A 299 -30.36 16.30 16.39
N TYR A 300 -29.57 15.41 15.80
CA TYR A 300 -29.44 14.02 16.25
C TYR A 300 -28.41 13.81 17.37
N GLY A 301 -27.84 14.89 17.93
CA GLY A 301 -26.84 14.81 19.00
C GLY A 301 -25.46 14.31 18.55
N CYS A 302 -25.18 14.32 17.25
CA CYS A 302 -23.97 13.72 16.68
C CYS A 302 -22.76 14.64 16.69
N THR A 303 -22.89 15.85 17.25
CA THR A 303 -21.81 16.84 17.31
C THR A 303 -21.00 16.79 18.59
N ALA A 304 -21.36 15.95 19.57
CA ALA A 304 -20.70 15.92 20.88
C ALA A 304 -19.17 15.69 20.81
N ARG A 305 -18.71 14.91 19.82
CA ARG A 305 -17.29 14.67 19.54
C ARG A 305 -16.75 15.50 18.36
N GLY A 306 -17.63 16.08 17.56
CA GLY A 306 -17.31 16.79 16.32
C GLY A 306 -17.87 16.08 15.09
N LEU A 307 -17.63 16.67 13.92
CA LEU A 307 -18.04 16.12 12.63
C LEU A 307 -16.82 15.92 11.73
N VAL A 308 -16.94 15.02 10.76
CA VAL A 308 -15.93 14.78 9.73
C VAL A 308 -16.51 15.14 8.38
N LEU A 309 -15.84 16.07 7.69
CA LEU A 309 -16.10 16.40 6.31
C LEU A 309 -15.11 15.65 5.41
N LYS A 310 -15.60 14.93 4.40
CA LYS A 310 -14.73 14.25 3.43
C LYS A 310 -15.37 14.09 2.05
N PRO A 311 -14.58 14.03 0.96
CA PRO A 311 -15.11 13.70 -0.36
C PRO A 311 -15.68 12.28 -0.38
N ASN A 312 -16.78 12.07 -1.10
CA ASN A 312 -17.41 10.74 -1.21
C ASN A 312 -16.48 9.71 -1.89
N MET A 313 -15.67 10.17 -2.85
CA MET A 313 -14.81 9.33 -3.69
C MET A 313 -13.30 9.55 -3.45
N GLY A 314 -12.92 10.37 -2.45
CA GLY A 314 -11.51 10.68 -2.18
C GLY A 314 -10.78 9.54 -1.45
N THR A 315 -9.46 9.51 -1.43
CA THR A 315 -8.65 8.45 -0.77
C THR A 315 -7.61 9.05 0.19
N GLU A 316 -6.94 8.19 0.98
CA GLU A 316 -5.77 8.54 1.82
C GLU A 316 -5.96 9.69 2.82
N GLY A 317 -7.18 9.93 3.30
CA GLY A 317 -7.45 11.04 4.21
C GLY A 317 -7.17 12.43 3.62
N ARG A 318 -6.95 12.53 2.31
CA ARG A 318 -6.77 13.82 1.62
C ARG A 318 -8.06 14.61 1.71
N ARG A 319 -7.94 15.91 2.03
CA ARG A 319 -9.07 16.84 2.11
C ARG A 319 -10.15 16.43 3.13
N VAL A 320 -9.77 15.67 4.15
CA VAL A 320 -10.64 15.35 5.29
C VAL A 320 -10.50 16.46 6.34
N THR A 321 -11.61 17.05 6.77
CA THR A 321 -11.59 18.10 7.81
C THR A 321 -12.40 17.62 9.00
N VAL A 322 -11.81 17.73 10.19
CA VAL A 322 -12.55 17.52 11.45
C VAL A 322 -13.09 18.88 11.88
N LEU A 323 -14.41 18.99 11.94
CA LEU A 323 -15.11 20.19 12.37
C LEU A 323 -15.32 20.16 13.90
N PRO A 324 -15.16 21.30 14.58
CA PRO A 324 -15.36 21.40 16.02
C PRO A 324 -16.81 21.10 16.43
N THR A 325 -17.00 20.89 17.73
CA THR A 325 -18.26 20.43 18.35
C THR A 325 -19.39 21.47 18.37
N SER A 326 -19.09 22.77 18.18
CA SER A 326 -20.10 23.83 18.15
C SER A 326 -20.59 24.13 16.73
N LEU A 327 -21.91 24.31 16.57
CA LEU A 327 -22.55 24.71 15.31
C LEU A 327 -21.97 26.01 14.76
N GLU A 328 -21.70 27.00 15.62
CA GLU A 328 -21.09 28.28 15.23
C GLU A 328 -19.67 28.12 14.68
N GLY A 329 -18.87 27.20 15.24
CA GLY A 329 -17.52 26.90 14.75
C GLY A 329 -17.52 25.98 13.51
N ALA A 330 -18.52 25.11 13.38
CA ALA A 330 -18.69 24.25 12.21
C ALA A 330 -19.28 24.99 10.99
N LEU A 331 -20.02 26.07 11.23
CA LEU A 331 -20.59 26.95 10.20
C LEU A 331 -19.77 28.22 9.96
N ASP A 332 -18.57 28.35 10.56
CA ASP A 332 -17.64 29.42 10.23
C ASP A 332 -17.37 29.37 8.71
N PRO A 333 -17.70 30.44 7.96
CA PRO A 333 -17.52 30.45 6.53
C PRO A 333 -16.06 30.25 6.13
N ASN A 334 -15.05 30.64 6.93
CA ASN A 334 -13.66 30.52 6.48
C ASN A 334 -13.18 29.05 6.38
N PRO A 335 -13.24 28.21 7.43
CA PRO A 335 -12.82 26.79 7.33
C PRO A 335 -13.70 25.97 6.38
N LEU A 336 -15.02 26.23 6.35
CA LEU A 336 -15.97 25.50 5.52
C LEU A 336 -15.84 25.92 4.05
N GLN A 337 -15.75 27.23 3.75
CA GLN A 337 -15.52 27.72 2.38
C GLN A 337 -14.12 27.37 1.91
N GLN A 338 -13.09 27.35 2.75
CA GLN A 338 -11.76 26.93 2.33
C GLN A 338 -11.71 25.42 2.05
N ALA A 339 -12.33 24.60 2.91
CA ALA A 339 -12.49 23.17 2.65
C ALA A 339 -13.34 22.87 1.40
N LEU A 340 -14.26 23.76 1.02
CA LEU A 340 -15.09 23.64 -0.18
C LEU A 340 -14.46 24.25 -1.44
N ALA A 341 -13.73 25.36 -1.33
CA ALA A 341 -13.06 26.06 -2.43
C ALA A 341 -11.96 25.20 -3.05
N ASP A 342 -11.25 24.43 -2.23
CA ASP A 342 -10.23 23.50 -2.72
C ASP A 342 -10.82 22.28 -3.47
N THR A 343 -12.14 22.08 -3.45
CA THR A 343 -12.69 20.73 -3.59
C THR A 343 -14.08 20.57 -4.26
N LEU A 344 -14.81 21.65 -4.53
CA LEU A 344 -16.15 21.64 -5.17
C LEU A 344 -16.20 21.10 -6.62
N HIS A 345 -15.05 20.80 -7.23
CA HIS A 345 -14.96 20.31 -8.62
C HIS A 345 -14.90 18.78 -8.77
N GLN A 346 -15.09 17.99 -7.70
CA GLN A 346 -14.88 16.53 -7.77
C GLN A 346 -16.16 15.70 -7.88
N ASP A 347 -16.15 14.76 -8.83
CA ASP A 347 -17.20 13.79 -9.12
C ASP A 347 -17.59 12.98 -7.87
N GLY A 348 -18.79 13.26 -7.32
CA GLY A 348 -19.46 12.38 -6.34
C GLY A 348 -19.95 13.03 -5.05
N GLY A 349 -19.71 14.33 -4.84
CA GLY A 349 -20.19 15.07 -3.68
C GLY A 349 -19.41 14.84 -2.38
N TRP A 350 -19.94 15.39 -1.28
CA TRP A 350 -19.33 15.44 0.04
C TRP A 350 -20.10 14.61 1.05
N LEU A 351 -19.41 14.12 2.07
CA LEU A 351 -20.00 13.50 3.23
C LEU A 351 -19.75 14.35 4.47
N VAL A 352 -20.81 14.64 5.20
CA VAL A 352 -20.75 15.07 6.61
C VAL A 352 -21.04 13.84 7.45
N GLN A 353 -20.10 13.48 8.32
CA GLN A 353 -20.22 12.32 9.18
C GLN A 353 -20.06 12.70 10.65
N GLU A 354 -20.75 11.95 11.51
CA GLU A 354 -20.47 11.91 12.94
C GLU A 354 -19.01 11.47 13.18
N LEU A 355 -18.25 12.19 14.00
CA LEU A 355 -16.93 11.72 14.44
C LEU A 355 -17.11 10.57 15.43
N ARG A 356 -16.55 9.39 15.07
CA ARG A 356 -16.64 8.15 15.85
C ARG A 356 -15.26 7.72 16.34
N GLY A 357 -15.24 6.73 17.24
CA GLY A 357 -14.04 6.18 17.85
C GLY A 357 -13.67 6.91 19.14
N ASN A 358 -13.97 6.28 20.27
CA ASN A 358 -13.53 6.70 21.60
C ASN A 358 -12.39 5.83 22.16
N VAL A 359 -11.80 5.00 21.31
CA VAL A 359 -10.64 4.16 21.61
C VAL A 359 -9.48 4.60 20.72
N GLY A 360 -8.32 4.81 21.33
CA GLY A 360 -7.07 5.21 20.69
C GLY A 360 -5.90 4.36 21.18
N VAL A 361 -4.69 4.70 20.73
CA VAL A 361 -3.45 4.10 21.23
C VAL A 361 -2.63 5.10 22.01
N ARG A 362 -1.93 4.62 23.05
CA ARG A 362 -0.95 5.44 23.78
C ARG A 362 0.34 5.55 22.96
N ALA A 363 0.89 6.76 22.90
CA ALA A 363 2.05 7.12 22.07
C ALA A 363 3.35 6.36 22.38
N GLU A 364 3.41 5.58 23.46
CA GLU A 364 4.56 4.70 23.75
C GLU A 364 4.68 3.55 22.74
N ALA A 365 3.59 3.16 22.07
CA ALA A 365 3.58 2.23 20.94
C ALA A 365 3.99 2.96 19.64
N GLY A 366 5.23 2.74 19.18
CA GLY A 366 5.71 3.17 17.86
C GLY A 366 6.36 4.56 17.74
N ARG A 367 6.62 5.25 18.85
CA ARG A 367 7.30 6.57 19.01
C ARG A 367 7.39 7.49 17.77
N PRO A 368 6.41 8.38 17.55
CA PRO A 368 6.73 9.75 17.18
C PRO A 368 7.41 10.44 18.38
N ARG A 369 8.50 11.16 18.14
CA ARG A 369 9.23 11.90 19.18
C ARG A 369 8.26 12.82 19.95
N CYS A 370 8.39 12.81 21.27
CA CYS A 370 7.74 13.70 22.26
C CYS A 370 6.35 13.25 22.76
N ALA A 371 6.32 12.36 23.76
CA ALA A 371 5.15 12.22 24.63
C ALA A 371 5.57 11.67 26.00
N ALA A 372 5.34 12.45 27.05
CA ALA A 372 5.44 12.01 28.45
C ALA A 372 4.44 10.86 28.74
N LYS A 373 4.64 10.11 29.84
CA LYS A 373 3.73 9.03 30.30
C LYS A 373 2.25 9.44 30.44
N ASP A 374 1.98 10.74 30.49
CA ASP A 374 0.64 11.33 30.62
C ASP A 374 0.03 11.83 29.29
N ALA A 375 0.67 11.54 28.15
CA ALA A 375 0.16 11.98 26.85
C ALA A 375 -1.19 11.34 26.52
N ALA A 376 -2.12 12.16 26.05
CA ALA A 376 -3.44 11.71 25.63
C ALA A 376 -3.34 10.67 24.50
N PRO A 377 -4.13 9.57 24.53
CA PRO A 377 -4.19 8.62 23.44
C PRO A 377 -4.58 9.29 22.12
N VAL A 378 -3.96 8.84 21.04
CA VAL A 378 -4.26 9.32 19.68
C VAL A 378 -5.23 8.37 18.98
N PRO A 379 -6.11 8.88 18.08
CA PRO A 379 -6.98 8.04 17.27
C PRO A 379 -6.21 6.93 16.54
N VAL A 380 -6.82 5.76 16.46
CA VAL A 380 -6.28 4.59 15.76
C VAL A 380 -7.33 4.00 14.83
N VAL A 381 -6.91 3.63 13.61
CA VAL A 381 -7.73 2.89 12.65
C VAL A 381 -7.08 1.53 12.40
N PHE A 382 -7.87 0.47 12.49
CA PHE A 382 -7.45 -0.88 12.12
C PHE A 382 -7.80 -1.13 10.67
N ARG A 383 -6.78 -1.40 9.82
CA ARG A 383 -6.98 -1.87 8.46
C ARG A 383 -6.87 -3.38 8.44
N LEU A 384 -8.00 -4.06 8.28
CA LEU A 384 -8.05 -5.51 8.10
C LEU A 384 -8.19 -5.85 6.62
N VAL A 385 -7.34 -6.75 6.14
CA VAL A 385 -7.39 -7.26 4.78
C VAL A 385 -8.25 -8.53 4.76
N VAL A 386 -9.36 -8.44 4.03
CA VAL A 386 -10.30 -9.53 3.83
C VAL A 386 -10.10 -10.11 2.43
N SER A 387 -9.99 -11.43 2.34
CA SER A 387 -9.89 -12.15 1.07
C SER A 387 -11.15 -12.97 0.80
N ALA A 388 -11.47 -13.16 -0.47
CA ALA A 388 -12.58 -13.99 -0.91
C ALA A 388 -12.09 -15.16 -1.78
N VAL A 389 -12.42 -16.37 -1.35
CA VAL A 389 -12.26 -17.60 -2.14
C VAL A 389 -13.60 -18.31 -2.17
N GLU A 390 -14.09 -18.62 -3.37
CA GLU A 390 -15.37 -19.32 -3.58
C GLU A 390 -16.57 -18.65 -2.89
N GLY A 391 -16.52 -17.31 -2.76
CA GLY A 391 -17.57 -16.52 -2.12
C GLY A 391 -17.51 -16.48 -0.59
N VAL A 392 -16.51 -17.12 0.03
CA VAL A 392 -16.26 -17.07 1.48
C VAL A 392 -15.24 -15.98 1.80
N TRP A 393 -15.66 -15.03 2.63
CA TRP A 393 -14.86 -13.89 3.07
C TRP A 393 -14.21 -14.16 4.43
N GLU A 394 -12.90 -14.04 4.52
CA GLU A 394 -12.17 -14.18 5.79
C GLU A 394 -11.11 -13.10 5.92
N VAL A 395 -10.90 -12.61 7.14
CA VAL A 395 -9.74 -11.76 7.46
C VAL A 395 -8.51 -12.66 7.55
N GLU A 396 -7.49 -12.34 6.75
CA GLU A 396 -6.21 -13.06 6.81
C GLU A 396 -5.10 -12.23 7.42
N SER A 397 -5.14 -10.91 7.27
CA SER A 397 -4.07 -10.04 7.76
C SER A 397 -4.56 -8.64 8.06
N GLY A 398 -3.68 -7.80 8.60
CA GLY A 398 -3.91 -6.37 8.71
C GLY A 398 -2.78 -5.63 9.41
N PHE A 399 -3.01 -4.35 9.62
CA PHE A 399 -2.17 -3.43 10.39
C PHE A 399 -3.04 -2.32 11.00
N ALA A 400 -2.45 -1.49 11.86
CA ALA A 400 -3.12 -0.33 12.40
C ALA A 400 -2.41 0.96 11.96
N VAL A 401 -3.15 2.06 11.92
CA VAL A 401 -2.59 3.41 11.72
C VAL A 401 -2.97 4.24 12.92
N ALA A 402 -1.97 4.79 13.59
CA ALA A 402 -2.15 5.79 14.65
C ALA A 402 -2.03 7.21 14.06
N ALA A 403 -2.88 8.12 14.49
CA ALA A 403 -2.79 9.52 14.08
C ALA A 403 -1.54 10.20 14.65
N ALA A 404 -0.98 11.16 13.91
CA ALA A 404 0.15 11.97 14.37
C ALA A 404 -0.18 12.78 15.63
N ARG A 405 -1.45 13.19 15.75
CA ARG A 405 -1.99 14.00 16.84
C ARG A 405 -3.46 13.64 17.08
N ARG A 406 -3.98 14.02 18.25
CA ARG A 406 -5.35 13.70 18.68
C ARG A 406 -6.45 14.32 17.81
N ASP A 407 -6.18 15.49 17.23
CA ASP A 407 -7.10 16.27 16.40
C ASP A 407 -7.08 15.87 14.92
N LEU A 408 -6.19 14.94 14.54
CA LEU A 408 -6.00 14.53 13.15
C LEU A 408 -6.59 13.13 12.90
N PRO A 409 -7.12 12.89 11.69
CA PRO A 409 -7.42 11.54 11.23
C PRO A 409 -6.16 10.67 11.22
N ALA A 410 -6.32 9.39 11.56
CA ALA A 410 -5.26 8.40 11.43
C ALA A 410 -4.97 8.13 9.94
N SER A 411 -3.89 8.71 9.43
CA SER A 411 -3.46 8.55 8.04
C SER A 411 -1.94 8.76 7.90
N PRO A 412 -1.20 7.89 7.19
CA PRO A 412 0.22 8.12 6.91
C PRO A 412 0.49 9.43 6.16
N SER A 413 -0.42 9.83 5.25
CA SER A 413 -0.33 11.11 4.51
C SER A 413 -0.41 12.35 5.39
N ARG A 414 -0.79 12.20 6.67
CA ARG A 414 -0.87 13.26 7.68
C ARG A 414 0.14 13.06 8.82
N GLY A 415 1.21 12.32 8.55
CA GLY A 415 2.25 11.99 9.53
C GLY A 415 1.84 10.91 10.54
N GLY A 416 0.74 10.20 10.29
CA GLY A 416 0.34 9.05 11.10
C GLY A 416 1.35 7.91 10.97
N VAL A 417 1.43 7.08 11.99
CA VAL A 417 2.38 5.98 12.09
C VAL A 417 1.67 4.66 11.85
N VAL A 418 2.23 3.81 11.01
CA VAL A 418 1.75 2.44 10.80
C VAL A 418 2.29 1.55 11.93
N LEU A 419 1.41 0.83 12.60
CA LEU A 419 1.72 -0.05 13.72
C LEU A 419 1.35 -1.50 13.39
N PRO A 420 2.13 -2.48 13.83
CA PRO A 420 1.69 -3.87 13.90
C PRO A 420 0.39 -4.00 14.71
N LEU A 421 -0.52 -4.88 14.28
CA LEU A 421 -1.80 -5.09 14.97
C LEU A 421 -1.62 -5.42 16.46
N ALA A 422 -0.67 -6.29 16.79
CA ALA A 422 -0.43 -6.71 18.17
C ALA A 422 0.02 -5.56 19.07
N GLU A 423 0.84 -4.66 18.54
CA GLU A 423 1.29 -3.46 19.25
C GLU A 423 0.13 -2.49 19.49
N ALA A 424 -0.64 -2.18 18.44
CA ALA A 424 -1.81 -1.31 18.58
C ALA A 424 -2.88 -1.90 19.52
N TRP A 425 -3.12 -3.21 19.43
CA TRP A 425 -4.10 -3.94 20.26
C TRP A 425 -3.68 -3.95 21.75
N GLY A 426 -2.39 -4.12 22.04
CA GLY A 426 -1.87 -4.07 23.40
C GLY A 426 -1.83 -2.67 24.03
N ALA A 427 -1.90 -1.62 23.21
CA ALA A 427 -1.74 -0.22 23.63
C ALA A 427 -3.05 0.57 23.71
N LEU A 428 -4.21 -0.11 23.64
CA LEU A 428 -5.51 0.54 23.60
C LEU A 428 -5.82 1.32 24.88
N ALA A 429 -6.41 2.50 24.70
CA ALA A 429 -6.88 3.35 25.79
C ALA A 429 -8.08 4.19 25.36
N SER A 430 -8.88 4.62 26.33
CA SER A 430 -9.94 5.61 26.12
C SER A 430 -9.34 6.93 25.63
N THR A 431 -9.89 7.48 24.55
CA THR A 431 -9.55 8.85 24.11
C THR A 431 -10.23 9.93 24.95
N ASP A 432 -11.11 9.53 25.87
CA ASP A 432 -11.88 10.42 26.73
C ASP A 432 -11.29 10.41 28.15
N PRO A 433 -11.19 11.57 28.82
CA PRO A 433 -10.74 11.63 30.20
C PRO A 433 -11.68 10.86 31.15
N PRO A 434 -11.15 10.17 32.18
CA PRO A 434 -9.73 9.92 32.42
C PRO A 434 -9.24 8.83 31.46
N TYR A 435 -8.17 9.07 30.68
CA TYR A 435 -7.69 8.22 29.57
C TYR A 435 -7.29 6.79 29.98
N GLN A 436 -8.25 5.95 30.35
CA GLN A 436 -7.99 4.66 30.97
C GLN A 436 -7.45 3.66 29.94
N PRO A 437 -6.43 2.85 30.31
CA PRO A 437 -6.05 1.68 29.52
C PRO A 437 -7.23 0.74 29.33
N ILE A 438 -7.28 0.10 28.17
CA ILE A 438 -8.26 -0.91 27.82
C ILE A 438 -7.51 -2.21 27.62
N ALA A 439 -7.90 -3.26 28.34
CA ALA A 439 -7.38 -4.60 28.16
C ALA A 439 -8.34 -5.38 27.26
N PRO A 440 -8.12 -5.41 25.93
CA PRO A 440 -9.01 -6.11 25.03
C PRO A 440 -8.92 -7.63 25.24
N THR A 441 -10.06 -8.30 25.05
CA THR A 441 -10.16 -9.75 25.17
C THR A 441 -10.10 -10.44 23.80
N GLU A 442 -9.94 -11.76 23.80
CA GLU A 442 -10.09 -12.57 22.58
C GLU A 442 -11.50 -12.42 21.97
N ARG A 443 -12.53 -12.23 22.80
CA ARG A 443 -13.90 -11.99 22.31
C ARG A 443 -14.00 -10.66 21.56
N ASP A 444 -13.35 -9.61 22.04
CA ASP A 444 -13.30 -8.32 21.36
C ASP A 444 -12.61 -8.46 20.00
N TRP A 445 -11.51 -9.23 19.95
CA TRP A 445 -10.80 -9.52 18.70
C TRP A 445 -11.67 -10.25 17.68
N ARG A 446 -12.34 -11.33 18.10
CA ARG A 446 -13.28 -12.06 17.22
C ARG A 446 -14.42 -11.17 16.74
N THR A 447 -14.87 -10.22 17.56
CA THR A 447 -15.92 -9.27 17.19
C THR A 447 -15.44 -8.31 16.10
N LEU A 448 -14.21 -7.79 16.23
CA LEU A 448 -13.57 -6.97 15.20
C LEU A 448 -13.40 -7.74 13.87
N VAL A 449 -12.85 -8.96 13.92
CA VAL A 449 -12.68 -9.82 12.73
C VAL A 449 -14.01 -10.09 12.06
N ARG A 450 -15.02 -10.51 12.82
CA ARG A 450 -16.36 -10.79 12.29
C ARG A 450 -16.98 -9.56 11.62
N ALA A 451 -16.83 -8.37 12.18
CA ALA A 451 -17.35 -7.15 11.58
C ALA A 451 -16.68 -6.83 10.23
N ALA A 452 -15.38 -7.11 10.07
CA ALA A 452 -14.71 -7.01 8.79
C ALA A 452 -15.26 -8.02 7.77
N GLU A 453 -15.40 -9.29 8.14
CA GLU A 453 -15.91 -10.34 7.26
C GLU A 453 -17.35 -10.06 6.81
N GLU A 454 -18.23 -9.72 7.75
CA GLU A 454 -19.62 -9.33 7.47
C GLU A 454 -19.69 -8.04 6.65
N GLY A 455 -18.79 -7.08 6.91
CA GLY A 455 -18.66 -5.85 6.13
C GLY A 455 -18.31 -6.12 4.67
N ALA A 456 -17.35 -7.00 4.40
CA ALA A 456 -16.98 -7.38 3.04
C ALA A 456 -18.11 -8.17 2.35
N GLN A 457 -18.74 -9.11 3.07
CA GLN A 457 -19.88 -9.89 2.58
C GLN A 457 -21.07 -8.99 2.21
N ALA A 458 -21.38 -7.98 3.02
CA ALA A 458 -22.47 -7.04 2.77
C ALA A 458 -22.24 -6.25 1.47
N LEU A 459 -21.01 -5.81 1.20
CA LEU A 459 -20.67 -5.12 -0.05
C LEU A 459 -20.75 -6.05 -1.26
N ALA A 460 -20.22 -7.27 -1.12
CA ALA A 460 -20.29 -8.28 -2.18
C ALA A 460 -21.73 -8.64 -2.55
N ALA A 461 -22.65 -8.66 -1.57
CA ALA A 461 -24.08 -8.93 -1.79
C ALA A 461 -24.76 -7.87 -2.67
N VAL A 462 -24.30 -6.61 -2.64
CA VAL A 462 -24.79 -5.54 -3.52
C VAL A 462 -24.38 -5.75 -4.98
N ARG A 463 -23.23 -6.41 -5.22
CA ARG A 463 -22.66 -6.64 -6.55
C ARG A 463 -22.25 -8.10 -6.75
N LYS A 464 -23.24 -8.97 -7.03
CA LYS A 464 -23.01 -10.39 -7.34
C LYS A 464 -22.01 -10.58 -8.49
N GLY A 465 -21.00 -11.40 -8.27
CA GLY A 465 -20.10 -11.94 -9.31
C GLY A 465 -19.06 -10.97 -9.88
N ALA A 466 -18.95 -9.75 -9.37
CA ALA A 466 -18.02 -8.74 -9.89
C ALA A 466 -17.39 -7.88 -8.78
N PHE A 467 -17.24 -8.42 -7.57
CA PHE A 467 -16.68 -7.70 -6.43
C PHE A 467 -15.20 -8.10 -6.19
N PRO A 468 -14.34 -7.20 -5.66
CA PRO A 468 -12.92 -7.50 -5.45
C PRO A 468 -12.70 -8.75 -4.60
N THR A 469 -11.70 -9.58 -4.88
CA THR A 469 -11.38 -10.75 -4.04
C THR A 469 -10.40 -10.42 -2.90
N LEU A 470 -9.92 -9.19 -2.84
CA LEU A 470 -9.06 -8.66 -1.80
C LEU A 470 -9.54 -7.25 -1.47
N LEU A 471 -9.78 -6.96 -0.20
CA LEU A 471 -10.35 -5.69 0.26
C LEU A 471 -9.69 -5.26 1.57
N GLY A 472 -9.25 -4.01 1.68
CA GLY A 472 -8.85 -3.42 2.96
C GLY A 472 -10.04 -2.73 3.61
N LEU A 473 -10.42 -3.11 4.83
CA LEU A 473 -11.47 -2.47 5.60
C LEU A 473 -10.87 -1.67 6.75
N ASP A 474 -11.19 -0.38 6.78
CA ASP A 474 -10.80 0.54 7.83
C ASP A 474 -11.88 0.55 8.93
N ILE A 475 -11.47 0.22 10.16
CA ILE A 475 -12.36 0.00 11.29
C ILE A 475 -11.85 0.79 12.50
N LEU A 476 -12.74 1.54 13.15
CA LEU A 476 -12.50 2.11 14.47
C LEU A 476 -13.07 1.19 15.55
N LEU A 477 -12.62 1.38 16.78
CA LEU A 477 -13.21 0.76 17.95
C LEU A 477 -13.91 1.80 18.80
N GLU A 478 -15.04 1.40 19.37
CA GLU A 478 -15.72 2.15 20.42
C GLU A 478 -15.93 1.30 21.66
N ARG A 479 -15.64 1.86 22.82
CA ARG A 479 -15.96 1.25 24.09
C ARG A 479 -17.38 1.64 24.49
N GLY A 480 -18.27 0.66 24.58
CA GLY A 480 -19.62 0.86 25.08
C GLY A 480 -19.66 1.00 26.61
N ASP A 481 -20.83 1.37 27.13
CA ASP A 481 -21.06 1.49 28.58
C ASP A 481 -20.93 0.15 29.32
N ASP A 482 -21.16 -0.96 28.60
CA ASP A 482 -20.94 -2.34 29.09
C ASP A 482 -19.44 -2.73 29.12
N GLY A 483 -18.56 -1.79 28.77
CA GLY A 483 -17.11 -1.96 28.73
C GLY A 483 -16.59 -2.71 27.51
N ARG A 484 -17.46 -3.21 26.61
CA ARG A 484 -17.07 -4.00 25.44
C ARG A 484 -16.59 -3.12 24.28
N LEU A 485 -15.75 -3.70 23.44
CA LEU A 485 -15.28 -3.04 22.22
C LEU A 485 -16.19 -3.38 21.04
N ASN A 486 -16.73 -2.33 20.43
CA ASN A 486 -17.64 -2.38 19.30
C ASN A 486 -16.92 -1.84 18.05
N PRO A 487 -16.76 -2.64 16.99
CA PRO A 487 -16.15 -2.18 15.75
C PRO A 487 -17.11 -1.27 14.98
N VAL A 488 -16.57 -0.19 14.42
CA VAL A 488 -17.28 0.77 13.57
C VAL A 488 -16.61 0.81 12.20
N LEU A 489 -17.30 0.34 11.17
CA LEU A 489 -16.79 0.33 9.79
C LEU A 489 -16.75 1.75 9.24
N LEU A 490 -15.58 2.16 8.75
CA LEU A 490 -15.36 3.50 8.18
C LEU A 490 -15.31 3.51 6.66
N GLU A 491 -14.49 2.64 6.08
CA GLU A 491 -14.12 2.71 4.67
C GLU A 491 -13.68 1.35 4.13
N ALA A 492 -13.95 1.13 2.84
CA ALA A 492 -13.55 -0.06 2.11
C ALA A 492 -12.61 0.35 0.97
N ASN A 493 -11.48 -0.33 0.86
CA ASN A 493 -10.43 -0.04 -0.10
C ASN A 493 -10.25 -1.24 -1.03
N ALA A 494 -10.73 -1.12 -2.28
CA ALA A 494 -10.59 -2.17 -3.29
C ALA A 494 -9.17 -2.32 -3.87
N ARG A 495 -8.29 -1.40 -3.50
CA ARG A 495 -6.87 -1.34 -3.83
C ARG A 495 -6.12 -1.02 -2.54
N PRO A 496 -6.07 -1.96 -1.57
CA PRO A 496 -5.45 -1.70 -0.28
C PRO A 496 -3.95 -1.39 -0.48
N ALA A 497 -3.48 -0.35 0.21
CA ALA A 497 -2.08 0.02 0.31
C ALA A 497 -1.57 -0.26 1.74
N GLY A 498 -0.24 -0.31 1.90
CA GLY A 498 0.42 -0.68 3.14
C GLY A 498 0.56 -2.19 3.32
N LEU A 499 0.54 -2.97 2.22
CA LEU A 499 0.59 -4.42 2.27
C LEU A 499 1.88 -4.94 2.90
N GLY A 500 3.00 -4.23 2.75
CA GLY A 500 4.27 -4.56 3.42
C GLY A 500 4.19 -4.53 4.95
N HIS A 501 3.24 -3.79 5.52
CA HIS A 501 3.01 -3.72 6.96
C HIS A 501 2.03 -4.78 7.46
N CYS A 502 1.35 -5.51 6.57
CA CYS A 502 0.39 -6.53 6.96
C CYS A 502 1.06 -7.66 7.75
N ARG A 503 0.36 -8.11 8.80
CA ARG A 503 0.68 -9.31 9.55
C ARG A 503 -0.51 -10.25 9.49
N PHE A 504 -0.26 -11.53 9.25
CA PHE A 504 -1.30 -12.55 9.34
C PHE A 504 -1.95 -12.52 10.72
N VAL A 505 -3.26 -12.74 10.76
CA VAL A 505 -4.02 -12.80 12.00
C VAL A 505 -4.40 -14.24 12.36
N ALA A 506 -4.63 -14.48 13.65
CA ALA A 506 -5.26 -15.69 14.13
C ALA A 506 -6.70 -15.38 14.57
N ARG A 507 -7.54 -16.42 14.66
CA ARG A 507 -8.89 -16.26 15.24
C ARG A 507 -8.84 -15.84 16.72
N SER A 508 -7.76 -16.17 17.42
CA SER A 508 -7.57 -15.88 18.85
C SER A 508 -6.90 -14.55 19.13
N GLY A 509 -6.39 -13.85 18.12
CA GLY A 509 -5.69 -12.57 18.33
C GLY A 509 -4.92 -12.06 17.12
N PRO A 510 -4.34 -10.86 17.23
CA PRO A 510 -3.44 -10.34 16.22
C PRO A 510 -2.20 -11.24 16.12
N GLY A 511 -1.75 -11.52 14.89
CA GLY A 511 -0.52 -12.29 14.68
C GLY A 511 0.69 -11.39 14.40
N TYR A 512 1.84 -12.03 14.26
CA TYR A 512 3.15 -11.39 14.12
C TYR A 512 3.85 -11.72 12.80
N THR A 513 3.36 -12.73 12.07
CA THR A 513 3.99 -13.20 10.84
C THR A 513 3.65 -12.26 9.69
N PRO A 514 4.63 -11.69 8.96
CA PRO A 514 4.38 -10.89 7.77
C PRO A 514 3.61 -11.67 6.69
N GLY A 515 2.71 -10.99 5.99
CA GLY A 515 1.96 -11.53 4.87
C GLY A 515 0.57 -10.91 4.75
N VAL A 516 -0.06 -11.13 3.59
CA VAL A 516 -1.32 -10.53 3.18
C VAL A 516 -2.42 -11.58 3.10
N SER A 517 -2.23 -12.62 2.29
CA SER A 517 -3.21 -13.68 2.05
C SER A 517 -2.53 -14.91 1.46
N LEU A 518 -2.74 -16.08 2.06
CA LEU A 518 -2.31 -17.36 1.47
C LEU A 518 -3.42 -17.99 0.64
N ARG A 519 -4.68 -17.76 1.00
CA ARG A 519 -5.84 -18.44 0.40
C ARG A 519 -6.00 -18.10 -1.08
N ILE A 520 -5.74 -16.84 -1.44
CA ILE A 520 -5.99 -16.30 -2.78
C ILE A 520 -5.03 -16.86 -3.84
N TRP A 521 -3.93 -17.51 -3.41
CA TRP A 521 -2.90 -18.12 -4.26
C TRP A 521 -2.95 -19.64 -4.36
N ARG A 522 -3.70 -20.29 -3.47
CA ARG A 522 -3.87 -21.75 -3.51
C ARG A 522 -4.63 -22.12 -4.78
N ARG A 523 -4.26 -23.26 -5.37
CA ARG A 523 -5.13 -23.85 -6.40
C ARG A 523 -6.48 -24.15 -5.72
N PRO A 524 -7.62 -23.87 -6.38
CA PRO A 524 -8.85 -24.52 -5.96
C PRO A 524 -8.58 -26.02 -5.92
N ASN A 525 -8.95 -26.70 -4.82
CA ASN A 525 -8.86 -28.15 -4.79
C ASN A 525 -9.70 -28.68 -5.98
N PRO A 526 -9.13 -29.57 -6.82
CA PRO A 526 -9.81 -30.08 -8.00
C PRO A 526 -11.10 -30.83 -7.68
#